data_AF-A0A0J7IXC3-F1
#
_entry.id   AF-A0A0J7IXC3-F1
#
_cell.length_a   1.000
_cell.length_b   1.000
_cell.length_c   1.000
_cell.angle_alpha   90.00
_cell.angle_beta   90.00
_cell.angle_gamma   90.00
#
_symmetry.space_group_name_H-M   'P 1'
#
loop_
_entity.id
_entity.type
_entity.pdbx_description
1 polymer ?
#
loop_
_entity_poly.entity_id
_entity_poly.type
_entity_poly.pdbx_seq_one_letter_code
_entity_poly.pdbx_strand_id
1 'polypeptide(L)'
;MKTTKYLALKTGAVFSVLSLIFTFTIVVPMFSIMHALFLEQAFQLIFPEMNYANGGKITLLFFSVLFVITLVLLTKRIKTLVWKHQNIRLGESILVMLIFYAIVHPIGYYLLLWLQGFPVDALNSIMSVISFLFSSFAFVILGFVIDWYWKKLNNRENNAVF
;
A
#
# COMPACT_ATOMS: atom_id res chain seq x y z
N MET A 1 -27.48 -14.30 2.14
CA MET A 1 -26.18 -13.76 2.61
C MET A 1 -26.16 -12.26 2.34
N LYS A 2 -26.11 -11.39 3.36
CA LYS A 2 -26.05 -9.92 3.13
C LYS A 2 -24.71 -9.59 2.48
N THR A 3 -24.72 -9.23 1.20
CA THR A 3 -23.56 -8.67 0.52
C THR A 3 -23.29 -7.28 1.12
N THR A 4 -22.18 -7.12 1.82
CA THR A 4 -21.73 -5.80 2.26
C THR A 4 -21.23 -5.05 1.03
N LYS A 5 -22.16 -4.35 0.37
CA LYS A 5 -21.89 -3.50 -0.79
C LYS A 5 -20.75 -2.53 -0.44
N TYR A 6 -19.70 -2.53 -1.26
CA TYR A 6 -18.52 -1.65 -1.16
C TYR A 6 -17.69 -1.81 0.12
N LEU A 7 -17.50 -3.04 0.61
CA LEU A 7 -16.77 -3.30 1.84
C LEU A 7 -15.30 -2.84 1.76
N ALA A 8 -14.61 -3.13 0.64
CA ALA A 8 -13.20 -2.80 0.50
C ALA A 8 -12.98 -1.30 0.38
N LEU A 9 -13.84 -0.59 -0.35
CA LEU A 9 -13.84 0.87 -0.46
C LEU A 9 -14.09 1.53 0.89
N LYS A 10 -15.08 1.06 1.67
CA LYS A 10 -15.34 1.58 3.03
C LYS A 10 -14.13 1.37 3.94
N THR A 11 -13.52 0.19 3.89
CA THR A 11 -12.33 -0.11 4.69
C THR A 11 -11.17 0.79 4.27
N GLY A 12 -10.93 0.95 2.96
CA GLY A 12 -9.91 1.84 2.43
C GLY A 12 -10.13 3.30 2.82
N ALA A 13 -11.37 3.79 2.79
CA ALA A 13 -11.72 5.13 3.23
C ALA A 13 -11.44 5.34 4.73
N VAL A 14 -11.76 4.36 5.58
CA VAL A 14 -11.41 4.41 7.01
C VAL A 14 -9.89 4.47 7.20
N PHE A 15 -9.12 3.66 6.48
CA PHE A 15 -7.65 3.70 6.54
C PHE A 15 -7.10 5.06 6.09
N SER A 16 -7.58 5.61 4.97
CA SER A 16 -7.18 6.94 4.52
C SER A 16 -7.49 8.01 5.56
N VAL A 17 -8.69 8.02 6.14
CA VAL A 17 -9.08 9.02 7.17
C VAL A 17 -8.21 8.87 8.42
N LEU A 18 -8.00 7.65 8.91
CA LEU A 18 -7.16 7.40 10.08
C LEU A 18 -5.72 7.84 9.82
N SER A 19 -5.15 7.51 8.66
CA SER A 19 -3.81 7.97 8.30
C SER A 19 -3.75 9.50 8.22
N LEU A 20 -4.73 10.17 7.61
CA LEU A 20 -4.75 11.64 7.56
C LEU A 20 -4.83 12.28 8.95
N ILE A 21 -5.58 11.70 9.89
CA ILE A 21 -5.62 12.14 11.29
C ILE A 21 -4.24 11.91 11.94
N PHE A 22 -3.62 10.75 11.69
CA PHE A 22 -2.32 10.43 12.27
C PHE A 22 -1.15 11.20 11.68
N THR A 23 -1.30 11.84 10.51
CA THR A 23 -0.32 12.77 9.95
C THR A 23 0.10 13.84 10.97
N PHE A 24 -0.84 14.34 11.79
CA PHE A 24 -0.57 15.36 12.81
C PHE A 24 0.30 14.88 13.98
N THR A 25 0.48 13.57 14.15
CA THR A 25 1.27 13.02 15.26
C THR A 25 2.77 12.98 14.97
N ILE A 26 3.19 13.12 13.70
CA ILE A 26 4.57 12.96 13.17
C ILE A 26 5.16 11.55 13.38
N VAL A 27 5.00 11.00 14.58
CA VAL A 27 5.42 9.68 15.02
C VAL A 27 4.87 8.59 14.12
N VAL A 28 3.55 8.57 13.84
CA VAL A 28 2.94 7.54 12.99
C VAL A 28 3.49 7.57 11.55
N PRO A 29 3.59 8.73 10.87
CA PRO A 29 4.32 8.84 9.61
C PRO A 29 5.72 8.23 9.63
N MET A 30 6.52 8.52 10.66
CA MET A 30 7.88 7.96 10.78
C MET A 30 7.87 6.43 10.99
N PHE A 31 7.01 5.92 11.87
CA PHE A 31 6.88 4.47 12.07
C PHE A 31 6.40 3.75 10.81
N SER A 32 5.55 4.39 9.99
CA SER A 32 5.04 3.80 8.75
C SER A 32 6.10 3.55 7.67
N ILE A 33 7.28 4.16 7.80
CA ILE A 33 8.41 3.98 6.87
C ILE A 33 9.63 3.32 7.52
N MET A 34 9.59 3.07 8.84
CA MET A 34 10.76 2.64 9.62
C MET A 34 11.36 1.32 9.11
N HIS A 35 10.52 0.35 8.76
CA HIS A 35 10.99 -0.93 8.19
C HIS A 35 11.68 -0.75 6.83
N ALA A 36 11.33 0.29 6.07
CA ALA A 36 11.99 0.61 4.82
C ALA A 36 13.36 1.27 5.04
N LEU A 37 13.52 2.03 6.13
CA LEU A 37 14.84 2.56 6.53
C LEU A 37 15.79 1.43 6.94
N PHE A 38 15.31 0.43 7.69
CA PHE A 38 16.10 -0.75 8.02
C PHE A 38 16.53 -1.52 6.77
N LEU A 39 15.64 -1.65 5.79
CA LEU A 39 15.97 -2.31 4.53
C LEU A 39 17.01 -1.53 3.73
N GLU A 40 16.90 -0.20 3.68
CA GLU A 40 17.90 0.66 3.03
C GLU A 40 19.29 0.46 3.67
N GLN A 41 19.37 0.49 5.00
CA GLN A 41 20.61 0.24 5.73
C GLN A 41 21.18 -1.15 5.41
N ALA A 42 20.34 -2.17 5.33
CA ALA A 42 20.77 -3.51 4.93
C ALA A 42 21.38 -3.51 3.52
N PHE A 43 20.80 -2.79 2.56
CA PHE A 43 21.39 -2.66 1.22
C PHE A 43 22.72 -1.92 1.22
N GLN A 44 22.85 -0.85 2.00
CA GLN A 44 24.11 -0.10 2.14
C GLN A 44 25.21 -0.96 2.79
N LEU A 45 24.85 -1.84 3.74
CA LEU A 45 25.80 -2.79 4.34
C LEU A 45 26.27 -3.86 3.34
N ILE A 46 25.41 -4.31 2.44
CA ILE A 46 25.75 -5.30 1.41
C ILE A 46 26.56 -4.66 0.28
N PHE A 47 26.27 -3.40 -0.07
CA PHE A 47 26.91 -2.65 -1.14
C PHE A 47 27.54 -1.36 -0.58
N PRO A 48 28.70 -1.45 0.12
CA PRO A 48 29.29 -0.32 0.85
C PRO A 48 29.73 0.86 -0.04
N GLU A 49 30.01 0.60 -1.33
CA GLU A 49 30.34 1.64 -2.32
C GLU A 49 29.11 2.44 -2.79
N MET A 50 27.91 2.07 -2.33
CA MET A 50 26.66 2.69 -2.75
C MET A 50 26.40 4.00 -2.00
N ASN A 51 26.26 5.09 -2.75
CA ASN A 51 25.82 6.35 -2.16
C ASN A 51 24.36 6.27 -1.64
N TYR A 52 24.00 7.19 -0.73
CA TYR A 52 22.67 7.28 -0.13
C TYR A 52 21.54 7.26 -1.16
N ALA A 53 21.67 8.05 -2.23
CA ALA A 53 20.65 8.13 -3.28
C ALA A 53 20.38 6.79 -3.98
N ASN A 54 21.42 5.98 -4.21
CA ASN A 54 21.27 4.67 -4.82
C ASN A 54 20.66 3.66 -3.83
N GLY A 55 20.99 3.74 -2.54
CA GLY A 55 20.35 2.95 -1.49
C GLY A 55 18.84 3.18 -1.44
N GLY A 56 18.43 4.45 -1.44
CA GLY A 56 17.01 4.83 -1.49
C GLY A 56 16.30 4.39 -2.77
N LYS A 57 16.95 4.46 -3.94
CA LYS A 57 16.38 3.96 -5.22
C LYS A 57 16.16 2.44 -5.21
N ILE A 58 17.10 1.66 -4.69
CA ILE A 58 16.93 0.20 -4.60
C ILE A 58 15.82 -0.14 -3.62
N THR A 59 15.72 0.58 -2.50
CA THR A 59 14.63 0.42 -1.54
C THR A 59 13.27 0.72 -2.18
N LEU A 60 13.16 1.81 -2.95
CA LEU A 60 11.96 2.13 -3.73
C LEU A 60 11.61 1.02 -4.71
N LEU A 61 12.61 0.52 -5.46
CA LEU A 61 12.42 -0.56 -6.42
C LEU A 61 11.91 -1.82 -5.73
N PHE A 62 12.50 -2.20 -4.59
CA PHE A 62 12.07 -3.35 -3.80
C PHE A 62 10.61 -3.26 -3.39
N PHE A 63 10.18 -2.15 -2.78
CA PHE A 63 8.78 -1.98 -2.38
C PHE A 63 7.83 -1.90 -3.58
N SER A 64 8.27 -1.31 -4.69
CA SER A 64 7.48 -1.28 -5.93
C SER A 64 7.24 -2.68 -6.49
N VAL A 65 8.26 -3.54 -6.50
CA VAL A 65 8.12 -4.95 -6.87
C VAL A 65 7.21 -5.69 -5.90
N LEU A 66 7.40 -5.48 -4.59
CA LEU A 66 6.56 -6.09 -3.55
C LEU A 66 5.09 -5.67 -3.68
N PHE A 67 4.82 -4.41 -4.04
CA PHE A 67 3.48 -3.89 -4.32
C PHE A 67 2.83 -4.63 -5.50
N VAL A 68 3.55 -4.79 -6.60
CA VAL A 68 3.06 -5.52 -7.78
C VAL A 68 2.79 -6.99 -7.45
N ILE A 69 3.70 -7.65 -6.73
CA ILE A 69 3.50 -9.03 -6.26
C ILE A 69 2.24 -9.13 -5.40
N THR A 70 2.06 -8.20 -4.46
CA THR A 70 0.89 -8.16 -3.57
C THR A 70 -0.40 -7.95 -4.35
N LEU A 71 -0.41 -7.06 -5.35
CA LEU A 71 -1.56 -6.89 -6.26
C LEU A 71 -1.88 -8.17 -7.02
N VAL A 72 -0.88 -8.87 -7.56
CA VAL A 72 -1.08 -10.14 -8.27
C VAL A 72 -1.69 -11.18 -7.33
N LEU A 73 -1.16 -11.33 -6.11
CA LEU A 73 -1.70 -12.26 -5.12
C LEU A 73 -3.15 -11.92 -4.72
N LEU A 74 -3.45 -10.62 -4.55
CA LEU A 74 -4.80 -10.13 -4.27
C LEU A 74 -5.77 -10.49 -5.38
N THR A 75 -5.40 -10.25 -6.65
CA THR A 75 -6.29 -10.60 -7.77
C THR A 75 -6.54 -12.10 -7.85
N LYS A 76 -5.52 -12.94 -7.59
CA LYS A 76 -5.69 -14.40 -7.48
C LYS A 76 -6.65 -14.77 -6.37
N ARG A 77 -6.50 -14.18 -5.17
CA ARG A 77 -7.39 -14.42 -4.03
C ARG A 77 -8.83 -14.04 -4.34
N ILE A 78 -9.06 -12.88 -4.95
CA ILE A 78 -10.39 -12.41 -5.35
C ILE A 78 -11.02 -13.42 -6.33
N LYS A 79 -10.30 -13.86 -7.37
CA LYS A 79 -10.80 -14.88 -8.30
C LYS A 79 -11.21 -16.16 -7.57
N THR A 80 -10.37 -16.67 -6.66
CA THR A 80 -10.67 -17.88 -5.89
C THR A 80 -11.93 -17.73 -5.04
N LEU A 81 -12.13 -16.57 -4.41
CA LEU A 81 -13.31 -16.32 -3.59
C LEU A 81 -14.59 -16.24 -4.43
N VAL A 82 -14.54 -15.59 -5.60
CA VAL A 82 -15.68 -15.51 -6.54
C VAL A 82 -16.04 -16.91 -7.03
N TRP A 83 -15.07 -17.70 -7.49
CA TRP A 83 -15.29 -19.07 -7.97
C TRP A 83 -15.85 -20.02 -6.91
N LYS A 84 -15.52 -19.78 -5.63
CA LYS A 84 -16.07 -20.52 -4.49
C LYS A 84 -17.41 -19.98 -3.99
N HIS A 85 -17.98 -18.98 -4.66
CA HIS A 85 -19.19 -18.25 -4.24
C HIS A 85 -19.11 -17.71 -2.80
N GLN A 86 -17.90 -17.36 -2.36
CA GLN A 86 -17.67 -16.74 -1.06
C GLN A 86 -17.72 -15.22 -1.20
N ASN A 87 -17.94 -14.50 -0.10
CA ASN A 87 -17.82 -13.04 -0.07
C ASN A 87 -16.51 -12.63 0.62
N ILE A 88 -15.97 -11.47 0.24
CA ILE A 88 -14.88 -10.82 0.99
C ILE A 88 -15.37 -10.55 2.42
N ARG A 89 -14.62 -11.06 3.41
CA ARG A 89 -14.89 -10.79 4.83
C ARG A 89 -14.21 -9.50 5.27
N LEU A 90 -14.76 -8.84 6.29
CA LEU A 90 -14.18 -7.61 6.84
C LEU A 90 -12.72 -7.81 7.29
N GLY A 91 -12.43 -8.92 7.98
CA GLY A 91 -11.06 -9.23 8.40
C GLY A 91 -10.07 -9.39 7.24
N GLU A 92 -10.52 -9.94 6.11
CA GLU A 92 -9.68 -10.04 4.90
C GLU A 92 -9.42 -8.65 4.30
N SER A 93 -10.44 -7.80 4.25
CA SER A 93 -10.28 -6.43 3.77
C SER A 93 -9.34 -5.62 4.66
N ILE A 94 -9.45 -5.73 5.98
CA ILE A 94 -8.55 -5.05 6.93
C ILE A 94 -7.12 -5.56 6.76
N LEU A 95 -6.92 -6.88 6.68
CA LEU A 95 -5.60 -7.46 6.49
C LEU A 95 -4.94 -6.97 5.19
N VAL A 96 -5.68 -6.95 4.09
CA VAL A 96 -5.19 -6.43 2.81
C VAL A 96 -4.77 -4.95 2.94
N MET A 97 -5.59 -4.11 3.60
CA MET A 97 -5.24 -2.71 3.81
C MET A 97 -4.01 -2.53 4.71
N LEU A 98 -3.83 -3.36 5.75
CA LEU A 98 -2.63 -3.34 6.59
C LEU A 98 -1.37 -3.72 5.81
N ILE A 99 -1.45 -4.73 4.94
CA ILE A 99 -0.32 -5.12 4.07
C ILE A 99 0.03 -3.95 3.14
N PHE A 100 -0.97 -3.36 2.47
CA PHE A 100 -0.72 -2.20 1.64
C PHE A 100 -0.24 -0.98 2.43
N TYR A 101 -0.65 -0.81 3.68
CA TYR A 101 -0.17 0.28 4.54
C TYR A 101 1.35 0.20 4.71
N ALA A 102 1.88 -0.99 4.99
CA ALA A 102 3.31 -1.22 5.12
C ALA A 102 4.08 -1.10 3.79
N ILE A 103 3.42 -1.05 2.64
CA ILE A 103 4.09 -1.00 1.33
C ILE A 103 3.98 0.39 0.71
N VAL A 104 2.78 0.96 0.70
CA VAL A 104 2.44 2.20 0.03
C VAL A 104 3.12 3.40 0.68
N HIS A 105 3.20 3.45 2.01
CA HIS A 105 3.84 4.57 2.70
C HIS A 105 5.35 4.66 2.43
N PRO A 106 6.13 3.56 2.52
CA PRO A 106 7.51 3.53 2.02
C PRO A 106 7.66 3.97 0.57
N ILE A 107 6.80 3.47 -0.34
CA ILE A 107 6.85 3.88 -1.75
C ILE A 107 6.65 5.39 -1.87
N GLY A 108 5.63 5.94 -1.22
CA GLY A 108 5.35 7.38 -1.23
C GLY A 108 6.53 8.20 -0.73
N TYR A 109 7.18 7.75 0.35
CA TYR A 109 8.34 8.41 0.93
C TYR A 109 9.54 8.43 0.00
N TYR A 110 9.99 7.27 -0.49
CA TYR A 110 11.16 7.22 -1.37
C TYR A 110 10.89 7.81 -2.76
N LEU A 111 9.65 7.75 -3.24
CA LEU A 111 9.25 8.44 -4.46
C LEU A 111 9.39 9.96 -4.28
N LEU A 112 8.92 10.51 -3.15
CA LEU A 112 9.08 11.92 -2.84
C LEU A 112 10.56 12.30 -2.72
N LEU A 113 11.37 11.51 -2.02
CA LEU A 113 12.82 11.74 -1.94
C LEU A 113 13.48 11.72 -3.32
N TRP A 114 13.10 10.77 -4.19
CA TRP A 114 13.64 10.70 -5.54
C TRP A 114 13.29 11.94 -6.36
N LEU A 115 12.05 12.42 -6.29
CA LEU A 115 11.61 13.66 -6.94
C LEU A 115 12.34 14.90 -6.43
N GLN A 116 12.75 14.90 -5.16
CA GLN A 116 13.51 15.98 -4.51
C GLN A 116 15.04 15.84 -4.69
N GLY A 117 15.51 14.80 -5.39
CA GLY A 117 16.94 14.59 -5.64
C GLY A 117 17.73 13.99 -4.48
N PHE A 118 17.07 13.31 -3.53
CA PHE A 118 17.68 12.74 -2.31
C PHE A 118 18.51 13.77 -1.52
N PRO A 119 17.87 14.84 -1.01
CA PRO A 119 18.60 15.87 -0.26
C PRO A 119 19.26 15.25 0.98
N VAL A 120 20.56 15.50 1.16
CA VAL A 120 21.37 14.96 2.27
C VAL A 120 20.90 15.51 3.63
N ASP A 121 20.36 16.73 3.63
CA ASP A 121 19.81 17.41 4.82
C ASP A 121 18.32 17.12 5.06
N ALA A 122 17.80 16.00 4.51
CA ALA A 122 16.39 15.68 4.62
C ALA A 122 15.97 15.65 6.09
N LEU A 123 15.11 16.60 6.47
CA LEU A 123 14.21 16.46 7.60
C LEU A 123 13.30 15.26 7.30
N ASN A 124 13.80 14.05 7.55
CA ASN A 124 13.12 12.77 7.34
C ASN A 124 11.74 12.78 8.01
N SER A 125 11.60 13.53 9.11
CA SER A 125 10.32 13.81 9.77
C SER A 125 9.35 14.61 8.90
N ILE A 126 9.77 15.71 8.27
CA ILE A 126 8.91 16.51 7.37
C ILE A 126 8.57 15.72 6.11
N MET A 127 9.56 15.09 5.48
CA MET A 127 9.33 14.33 4.25
C MET A 127 8.41 13.14 4.50
N SER A 128 8.56 12.43 5.63
CA SER A 128 7.64 11.35 5.99
C SER A 128 6.22 11.84 6.21
N VAL A 129 6.01 12.98 6.87
CA VAL A 129 4.68 13.59 7.05
C VAL A 129 4.04 13.94 5.71
N ILE A 130 4.77 14.63 4.83
CA ILE A 130 4.28 15.03 3.50
C ILE A 130 3.94 13.79 2.67
N SER A 131 4.85 12.82 2.58
CA SER A 131 4.60 11.60 1.82
C SER A 131 3.45 10.79 2.39
N PHE A 132 3.32 10.73 3.72
CA PHE A 132 2.26 10.00 4.41
C PHE A 132 0.89 10.60 4.08
N LEU A 133 0.76 11.94 4.07
CA LEU A 133 -0.47 12.63 3.68
C LEU A 133 -0.94 12.19 2.28
N PHE A 134 -0.08 12.27 1.26
CA PHE A 134 -0.46 11.96 -0.11
C PHE A 134 -0.68 10.46 -0.34
N SER A 135 0.21 9.63 0.19
CA SER A 135 0.12 8.17 0.03
C SER A 135 -1.08 7.56 0.75
N SER A 136 -1.63 8.23 1.77
CA SER A 136 -2.87 7.83 2.45
C SER A 136 -4.08 7.73 1.52
N PHE A 137 -4.16 8.53 0.46
CA PHE A 137 -5.27 8.47 -0.50
C PHE A 137 -5.26 7.19 -1.35
N ALA A 138 -4.14 6.47 -1.41
CA ALA A 138 -4.05 5.22 -2.15
C ALA A 138 -5.00 4.15 -1.59
N PHE A 139 -5.34 4.16 -0.30
CA PHE A 139 -6.25 3.15 0.27
C PHE A 139 -7.67 3.26 -0.26
N VAL A 140 -8.17 4.49 -0.53
CA VAL A 140 -9.45 4.69 -1.22
C VAL A 140 -9.39 4.12 -2.64
N ILE A 141 -8.31 4.38 -3.37
CA ILE A 141 -8.12 3.87 -4.74
C ILE A 141 -8.05 2.34 -4.73
N LEU A 142 -7.26 1.75 -3.84
CA LEU A 142 -7.15 0.29 -3.69
C LEU A 142 -8.49 -0.34 -3.32
N GLY A 143 -9.22 0.25 -2.36
CA GLY A 143 -10.54 -0.23 -1.96
C GLY A 143 -11.55 -0.19 -3.12
N PHE A 144 -11.54 0.89 -3.89
CA PHE A 144 -12.35 1.02 -5.10
C PHE A 144 -12.00 -0.06 -6.14
N VAL A 145 -10.71 -0.26 -6.42
CA VAL A 145 -10.23 -1.26 -7.39
C VAL A 145 -10.64 -2.68 -6.97
N ILE A 146 -10.53 -3.02 -5.67
CA ILE A 146 -10.93 -4.32 -5.14
C ILE A 146 -12.43 -4.56 -5.35
N ASP A 147 -13.29 -3.62 -4.93
CA ASP A 147 -14.74 -3.77 -5.05
C ASP A 147 -15.19 -3.80 -6.52
N TRP A 148 -14.58 -2.97 -7.37
CA TRP A 148 -14.84 -2.96 -8.81
C TRP A 148 -14.46 -4.28 -9.47
N TYR A 149 -13.25 -4.79 -9.18
CA TYR A 149 -12.75 -6.04 -9.75
C TYR A 149 -13.58 -7.23 -9.29
N TRP A 150 -13.94 -7.28 -8.01
CA TRP A 150 -14.86 -8.27 -7.44
C TRP A 150 -16.19 -8.29 -8.19
N LYS A 151 -16.85 -7.13 -8.31
CA LYS A 151 -18.15 -7.01 -8.98
C LYS A 151 -18.07 -7.45 -10.45
N LYS A 152 -17.00 -7.05 -11.14
CA LYS A 152 -16.76 -7.43 -12.54
C LYS A 152 -16.66 -8.95 -12.72
N LEU A 153 -15.93 -9.63 -11.84
CA LEU A 153 -15.78 -11.09 -11.89
C LEU A 153 -17.08 -11.81 -11.54
N ASN A 154 -17.75 -11.39 -10.47
CA ASN A 154 -19.01 -11.99 -10.04
C ASN A 154 -20.10 -11.88 -11.13
N ASN A 155 -20.19 -10.74 -11.82
CA ASN A 155 -21.11 -10.58 -12.96
C ASN A 155 -20.76 -11.51 -14.13
N ARG A 156 -19.47 -11.76 -14.40
CA ARG A 156 -19.04 -12.65 -15.49
C ARG A 156 -19.37 -14.11 -15.19
N GLU A 157 -19.13 -14.57 -13.97
CA GLU A 157 -19.47 -15.95 -13.59
C GLU A 157 -20.98 -16.19 -13.60
N ASN A 158 -21.78 -15.26 -13.07
CA ASN A 158 -23.24 -15.40 -13.10
C ASN A 158 -23.79 -15.42 -14.54
N ASN A 159 -23.19 -14.66 -15.46
CA ASN A 159 -23.59 -14.68 -16.87
C ASN A 159 -23.10 -15.91 -17.66
N ALA A 160 -22.16 -16.70 -17.12
CA ALA A 160 -21.66 -17.93 -17.75
C ALA A 160 -22.44 -19.19 -17.32
N VAL A 161 -23.31 -19.07 -16.33
CA VAL A 161 -24.16 -20.15 -15.79
C VAL A 161 -25.55 -20.17 -16.46
N PHE A 162 -25.88 -19.14 -17.26
CA PHE A 162 -27.08 -19.05 -18.11
C PHE A 162 -26.69 -19.10 -19.58
#